data_AF-A0A3D5I250-F1
#
_entry.id   AF-A0A3D5I250-F1
#
_cell.length_a   1.000
_cell.length_b   1.000
_cell.length_c   1.000
_cell.angle_alpha   90.00
_cell.angle_beta   90.00
_cell.angle_gamma   90.00
#
_symmetry.space_group_name_H-M   'P 1'
#
loop_
_entity.id
_entity.type
_entity.pdbx_description
1 polymer ?
#
loop_
_entity_poly.entity_id
_entity_poly.type
_entity_poly.pdbx_seq_one_letter_code
_entity_poly.pdbx_strand_id
1 'polypeptide(L)'
;MVFRALAVSIAVVGALASAVPVAQGTAREAFHQWGPQISAAPVPARWGQVQQLEQVLAMQGVPVEYRDNCPAGLEGLYDPRQNKVLMCTNTMPDRSANYWNTLAHESVHVMQVCRNASPLSMGLKGIQREMLDDTPQQEKMYILSAYPPEQRLFELEARWVANNFEPPAVINLLKDSCMAAANRPATRSLLPALLSKTNL
;
A
#
# COMPACT_ATOMS: atom_id res chain seq x y z
N MET A 1 47.03 7.86 49.80
CA MET A 1 46.61 8.74 48.69
C MET A 1 47.37 8.28 47.45
N VAL A 2 46.91 8.14 46.21
CA VAL A 2 45.68 8.32 45.42
C VAL A 2 46.12 7.71 44.07
N PHE A 3 45.67 6.51 43.72
CA PHE A 3 44.70 6.16 42.66
C PHE A 3 45.32 5.41 41.48
N ARG A 4 44.62 4.33 41.10
CA ARG A 4 44.83 3.39 40.00
C ARG A 4 44.53 4.05 38.64
N ALA A 5 45.12 3.55 37.55
CA ALA A 5 44.39 2.74 36.55
C ALA A 5 45.26 2.49 35.29
N LEU A 6 45.36 1.22 34.89
CA LEU A 6 45.72 0.82 33.53
C LEU A 6 44.59 1.22 32.58
N ALA A 7 44.90 1.92 31.50
CA ALA A 7 44.01 2.05 30.36
C ALA A 7 44.34 0.93 29.35
N VAL A 8 43.45 -0.06 29.28
CA VAL A 8 43.41 -1.05 28.20
C VAL A 8 42.64 -0.42 27.05
N SER A 9 43.31 -0.21 25.92
CA SER A 9 42.69 0.24 24.67
C SER A 9 41.86 -0.90 24.08
N ILE A 10 40.54 -0.83 24.24
CA ILE A 10 39.61 -1.69 23.51
C ILE A 10 39.41 -1.08 22.13
N ALA A 11 39.96 -1.74 21.11
CA ALA A 11 39.62 -1.46 19.72
C ALA A 11 38.20 -1.95 19.45
N VAL A 12 37.24 -1.02 19.42
CA VAL A 12 35.90 -1.29 18.92
C VAL A 12 35.97 -1.25 17.39
N VAL A 13 36.01 -2.43 16.77
CA VAL A 13 35.72 -2.60 15.34
C VAL A 13 34.22 -2.38 15.18
N GLY A 14 33.82 -1.12 14.98
CA GLY A 14 32.46 -0.76 14.59
C GLY A 14 32.23 -1.25 13.16
N ALA A 15 31.42 -2.29 13.01
CA ALA A 15 30.92 -2.73 11.73
C ALA A 15 30.24 -1.55 11.02
N LEU A 16 30.77 -1.17 9.86
CA LEU A 16 30.13 -0.24 8.94
C LEU A 16 28.85 -0.92 8.42
N ALA A 17 27.73 -0.69 9.11
CA ALA A 17 26.43 -0.92 8.55
C ALA A 17 26.27 0.06 7.38
N SER A 18 26.35 -0.46 6.15
CA SER A 18 26.06 0.27 4.93
C SER A 18 24.66 0.85 5.06
N ALA A 19 24.56 2.15 5.35
CA ALA A 19 23.32 2.87 5.32
C ALA A 19 22.78 2.81 3.88
N VAL A 20 21.75 2.00 3.67
CA VAL A 20 20.99 1.99 2.42
C VAL A 20 20.46 3.42 2.25
N PRO A 21 20.70 4.08 1.11
CA PRO A 21 20.21 5.43 0.92
C PRO A 21 18.69 5.38 0.86
N VAL A 22 18.03 5.84 1.92
CA VAL A 22 16.62 6.23 1.88
C VAL A 22 16.56 7.30 0.81
N ALA A 23 15.89 7.01 -0.31
CA ALA A 23 15.67 7.97 -1.37
C ALA A 23 14.99 9.21 -0.78
N GLN A 24 15.78 10.25 -0.54
CA GLN A 24 15.30 11.58 -0.18
C GLN A 24 14.78 12.24 -1.46
N GLY A 25 13.70 11.67 -2.01
CA GLY A 25 12.85 12.38 -2.96
C GLY A 25 12.02 13.39 -2.19
N THR A 26 11.96 14.63 -2.67
CA THR A 26 11.11 15.69 -2.14
C THR A 26 9.63 15.35 -2.36
N ALA A 27 9.09 14.40 -1.60
CA ALA A 27 7.67 14.11 -1.48
C ALA A 27 6.98 15.15 -0.59
N ARG A 28 7.27 16.44 -0.82
CA ARG A 28 6.46 17.56 -0.34
C ARG A 28 5.69 18.04 -1.55
N GLU A 29 4.36 17.90 -1.50
CA GLU A 29 3.40 18.71 -2.27
C GLU A 29 3.24 18.41 -3.77
N ALA A 30 3.18 17.14 -4.17
CA ALA A 30 2.54 16.78 -5.45
C ALA A 30 1.37 15.83 -5.19
N PHE A 31 0.30 16.37 -4.58
CA PHE A 31 -0.99 15.71 -4.61
C PHE A 31 -1.49 15.77 -6.06
N HIS A 32 -1.37 14.67 -6.78
CA HIS A 32 -2.00 14.58 -8.09
C HIS A 32 -3.51 14.50 -7.87
N GLN A 33 -4.16 15.62 -8.18
CA GLN A 33 -5.60 15.76 -8.11
C GLN A 33 -6.22 14.76 -9.07
N TRP A 34 -7.02 13.84 -8.55
CA TRP A 34 -7.93 13.09 -9.37
C TRP A 34 -8.94 14.11 -9.91
N GLY A 35 -9.08 14.21 -11.24
CA GLY A 35 -10.12 15.05 -11.83
C GLY A 35 -11.50 14.70 -11.24
N PRO A 36 -12.54 15.54 -11.45
CA PRO A 36 -13.75 15.55 -10.61
C PRO A 36 -14.61 14.28 -10.56
N GLN A 37 -14.27 13.18 -11.23
CA GLN A 37 -15.05 11.93 -11.24
C GLN A 37 -14.17 10.72 -11.64
N ILE A 38 -13.47 10.05 -10.71
CA ILE A 38 -12.98 8.67 -10.94
C ILE A 38 -13.14 7.83 -9.68
N SER A 39 -14.33 7.84 -9.10
CA SER A 39 -14.61 6.94 -8.00
C SER A 39 -15.01 5.59 -8.61
N ALA A 40 -14.01 4.85 -9.11
CA ALA A 40 -14.19 3.51 -9.66
C ALA A 40 -14.79 2.60 -8.57
N ALA A 41 -15.91 1.94 -8.86
CA ALA A 41 -16.54 0.99 -7.95
C ALA A 41 -16.87 -0.34 -8.65
N PRO A 42 -15.88 -1.01 -9.28
CA PRO A 42 -16.12 -2.24 -10.04
C PRO A 42 -16.42 -3.44 -9.14
N VAL A 43 -15.94 -3.45 -7.89
CA VAL A 43 -16.21 -4.51 -6.91
C VAL A 43 -17.34 -4.07 -5.96
N PRO A 44 -18.44 -4.84 -5.87
CA PRO A 44 -19.47 -4.57 -4.88
C PRO A 44 -18.95 -4.84 -3.46
N ALA A 45 -19.17 -3.90 -2.55
CA ALA A 45 -18.80 -4.07 -1.15
C ALA A 45 -19.90 -3.55 -0.22
N ARG A 46 -19.93 -4.07 1.00
CA ARG A 46 -20.82 -3.68 2.09
C ARG A 46 -20.03 -2.92 3.16
N TRP A 47 -20.71 -2.06 3.91
CA TRP A 47 -20.08 -1.31 5.02
C TRP A 47 -19.37 -2.21 6.04
N GLY A 48 -19.91 -3.40 6.34
CA GLY A 48 -19.24 -4.35 7.22
C GLY A 48 -17.88 -4.83 6.69
N GLN A 49 -17.67 -4.88 5.37
CA GLN A 49 -16.38 -5.26 4.78
C GLN A 49 -15.38 -4.09 4.85
N VAL A 50 -15.84 -2.85 4.66
CA VAL A 50 -15.03 -1.65 4.89
C VAL A 50 -14.52 -1.64 6.33
N GLN A 51 -15.42 -1.77 7.30
CA GLN A 51 -15.09 -1.84 8.73
C GLN A 51 -14.14 -3.00 9.06
N GLN A 52 -14.33 -4.15 8.42
CA GLN A 52 -13.43 -5.29 8.62
C GLN A 52 -12.01 -4.99 8.12
N LEU A 53 -11.85 -4.33 6.97
CA LEU A 53 -10.55 -3.93 6.46
C LEU A 53 -9.89 -2.88 7.36
N GLU A 54 -10.64 -1.89 7.85
CA GLU A 54 -10.17 -0.92 8.84
C GLU A 54 -9.64 -1.59 10.11
N GLN A 55 -10.38 -2.56 10.65
CA GLN A 55 -9.97 -3.32 11.84
C GLN A 55 -8.67 -4.09 11.59
N VAL A 56 -8.52 -4.71 10.42
CA VAL A 56 -7.30 -5.44 10.08
C VAL A 56 -6.11 -4.50 9.93
N LEU A 57 -6.29 -3.34 9.28
CA LEU A 57 -5.28 -2.29 9.20
C LEU A 57 -4.87 -1.79 10.59
N ALA A 58 -5.83 -1.52 11.47
CA ALA A 58 -5.57 -1.11 12.85
C ALA A 58 -4.80 -2.17 13.64
N MET A 59 -5.08 -3.46 13.45
CA MET A 59 -4.30 -4.55 14.04
C MET A 59 -2.86 -4.62 13.50
N GLN A 60 -2.60 -4.10 12.30
CA GLN A 60 -1.23 -3.91 11.76
C GLN A 60 -0.59 -2.59 12.22
N GLY A 61 -1.23 -1.84 13.13
CA GLY A 61 -0.76 -0.55 13.59
C GLY A 61 -0.98 0.58 12.59
N VAL A 62 -1.87 0.40 11.61
CA VAL A 62 -2.23 1.38 10.59
C VAL A 62 -3.68 1.83 10.79
N PRO A 63 -3.99 2.80 11.68
CA PRO A 63 -5.35 3.27 11.84
C PRO A 63 -5.84 4.01 10.59
N VAL A 64 -7.17 4.01 10.41
CA VAL A 64 -7.85 4.78 9.37
C VAL A 64 -8.43 6.05 10.00
N GLU A 65 -8.05 7.21 9.46
CA GLU A 65 -8.57 8.53 9.84
C GLU A 65 -9.49 9.05 8.74
N TYR A 66 -10.69 9.47 9.11
CA TYR A 66 -11.63 10.13 8.19
C TYR A 66 -11.51 11.65 8.29
N ARG A 67 -11.58 12.34 7.14
CA ARG A 67 -11.64 13.81 7.03
C ARG A 67 -12.66 14.24 5.99
N ASP A 68 -13.24 15.42 6.21
CA ASP A 68 -14.27 16.03 5.36
C ASP A 68 -13.79 17.35 4.71
N ASN A 69 -12.51 17.66 4.84
CA ASN A 69 -11.91 18.91 4.36
C ASN A 69 -10.72 18.68 3.43
N CYS A 70 -10.72 17.55 2.70
CA CYS A 70 -9.65 17.22 1.78
C CYS A 70 -9.72 18.06 0.49
N PRO A 71 -8.56 18.30 -0.17
CA PRO A 71 -8.53 18.90 -1.49
C PRO A 71 -9.37 18.11 -2.51
N ALA A 72 -9.94 18.82 -3.49
CA ALA A 72 -10.66 18.19 -4.58
C ALA A 72 -9.80 17.12 -5.26
N GLY A 73 -10.39 15.95 -5.51
CA GLY A 73 -9.69 14.84 -6.15
C GLY A 73 -8.82 14.00 -5.23
N LEU A 74 -8.79 14.22 -3.91
CA LEU A 74 -8.12 13.30 -2.99
C LEU A 74 -9.16 12.44 -2.29
N GLU A 75 -9.29 11.16 -2.63
CA GLU A 75 -10.24 10.22 -1.98
C GLU A 75 -9.61 9.50 -0.77
N GLY A 76 -8.32 9.16 -0.86
CA GLY A 76 -7.58 8.51 0.22
C GLY A 76 -6.07 8.69 0.08
N LEU A 77 -5.33 8.34 1.14
CA LEU A 77 -3.88 8.35 1.17
C LEU A 77 -3.34 7.48 2.32
N TYR A 78 -2.43 6.55 2.02
CA TYR A 78 -1.55 5.98 3.03
C TYR A 78 -0.32 6.87 3.27
N ASP A 79 -0.13 7.32 4.51
CA ASP A 79 1.08 8.02 4.95
C ASP A 79 2.02 7.06 5.70
N PRO A 80 3.13 6.59 5.08
CA PRO A 80 4.06 5.67 5.72
C PRO A 80 4.87 6.31 6.86
N ARG A 81 4.93 7.65 6.96
CA ARG A 81 5.66 8.34 8.05
C ARG A 81 4.86 8.36 9.34
N GLN A 82 3.55 8.52 9.22
CA GLN A 82 2.60 8.46 10.34
C GLN A 82 1.99 7.07 10.53
N ASN A 83 2.27 6.16 9.59
CA ASN A 83 1.73 4.82 9.51
C ASN A 83 0.21 4.79 9.65
N LYS A 84 -0.51 5.56 8.83
CA LYS A 84 -1.97 5.64 8.86
C LYS A 84 -2.56 5.83 7.47
N VAL A 85 -3.81 5.44 7.31
CA VAL A 85 -4.60 5.71 6.10
C VAL A 85 -5.54 6.88 6.37
N LEU A 86 -5.56 7.84 5.47
CA LEU A 86 -6.53 8.92 5.41
C LEU A 86 -7.64 8.55 4.41
N MET A 87 -8.89 8.78 4.78
CA MET A 87 -10.07 8.64 3.93
C MET A 87 -10.82 9.98 3.87
N CYS A 88 -11.07 10.50 2.67
CA CYS A 88 -11.63 11.82 2.44
C CYS A 88 -13.11 11.75 2.05
N THR A 89 -14.00 11.95 3.01
CA THR A 89 -15.45 11.76 2.82
C THR A 89 -16.09 12.84 1.95
N ASN A 90 -15.46 14.00 1.80
CA ASN A 90 -15.98 15.13 1.03
C ASN A 90 -15.71 15.05 -0.46
N THR A 91 -14.90 14.10 -0.92
CA THR A 91 -14.45 13.96 -2.31
C THR A 91 -14.88 12.65 -2.95
N MET A 92 -15.41 11.71 -2.16
CA MET A 92 -15.93 10.43 -2.64
C MET A 92 -17.45 10.30 -2.40
N PRO A 93 -18.20 9.59 -3.25
CA PRO A 93 -19.60 9.29 -3.00
C PRO A 93 -19.79 8.48 -1.71
N ASP A 94 -20.84 8.79 -0.94
CA ASP A 94 -21.23 8.03 0.27
C ASP A 94 -21.85 6.67 -0.09
N ARG A 95 -21.00 5.76 -0.53
CA ARG A 95 -21.35 4.39 -0.96
C ARG A 95 -20.25 3.45 -0.53
N SER A 96 -20.63 2.32 0.05
CA SER A 96 -19.68 1.32 0.56
C SER A 96 -18.69 0.81 -0.49
N ALA A 97 -19.10 0.71 -1.75
CA ALA A 97 -18.20 0.30 -2.84
C ALA A 97 -17.09 1.32 -3.13
N ASN A 98 -17.38 2.62 -3.01
CA ASN A 98 -16.39 3.69 -3.22
C ASN A 98 -15.40 3.77 -2.06
N TYR A 99 -15.90 3.67 -0.82
CA TYR A 99 -15.07 3.58 0.37
C TYR A 99 -14.20 2.32 0.35
N TRP A 100 -14.77 1.19 -0.07
CA TRP A 100 -14.02 -0.05 -0.25
C TRP A 100 -12.91 0.10 -1.29
N ASN A 101 -13.20 0.62 -2.48
CA ASN A 101 -12.19 0.75 -3.53
C ASN A 101 -11.00 1.59 -3.08
N THR A 102 -11.28 2.74 -2.47
CA THR A 102 -10.24 3.63 -1.91
C THR A 102 -9.46 2.92 -0.81
N LEU A 103 -10.13 2.34 0.18
CA LEU A 103 -9.44 1.71 1.31
C LEU A 103 -8.65 0.46 0.89
N ALA A 104 -9.18 -0.33 -0.05
CA ALA A 104 -8.49 -1.48 -0.63
C ALA A 104 -7.22 -1.04 -1.36
N HIS A 105 -7.29 0.02 -2.15
CA HIS A 105 -6.13 0.62 -2.83
C HIS A 105 -5.05 1.03 -1.82
N GLU A 106 -5.41 1.84 -0.82
CA GLU A 106 -4.46 2.29 0.21
C GLU A 106 -3.89 1.11 1.02
N SER A 107 -4.69 0.07 1.25
CA SER A 107 -4.21 -1.14 1.93
C SER A 107 -3.13 -1.88 1.15
N VAL A 108 -3.10 -1.78 -0.18
CA VAL A 108 -2.03 -2.38 -0.99
C VAL A 108 -0.72 -1.63 -0.80
N HIS A 109 -0.75 -0.30 -0.64
CA HIS A 109 0.46 0.43 -0.28
C HIS A 109 0.99 0.04 1.10
N VAL A 110 0.10 -0.23 2.06
CA VAL A 110 0.47 -0.83 3.35
C VAL A 110 1.13 -2.19 3.15
N MET A 111 0.55 -3.07 2.33
CA MET A 111 1.13 -4.39 2.01
C MET A 111 2.53 -4.26 1.39
N GLN A 112 2.71 -3.33 0.45
CA GLN A 112 3.99 -3.08 -0.21
C GLN A 112 5.05 -2.62 0.80
N VAL A 113 4.69 -1.75 1.75
CA VAL A 113 5.59 -1.35 2.86
C VAL A 113 5.89 -2.52 3.79
N CYS A 114 4.89 -3.31 4.18
CA CYS A 114 5.09 -4.54 4.94
C CYS A 114 6.10 -5.47 4.22
N ARG A 115 6.14 -5.45 2.89
CA ARG A 115 7.05 -6.23 2.02
C ARG A 115 8.31 -5.49 1.60
N ASN A 116 8.86 -4.65 2.48
CA ASN A 116 10.10 -3.88 2.27
C ASN A 116 10.01 -2.87 1.12
N ALA A 117 8.88 -2.17 1.02
CA ALA A 117 8.60 -1.17 0.00
C ALA A 117 8.81 -1.71 -1.44
N SER A 118 8.25 -2.90 -1.71
CA SER A 118 8.31 -3.55 -3.01
C SER A 118 6.90 -3.88 -3.51
N PRO A 119 6.61 -3.74 -4.82
CA PRO A 119 5.42 -4.30 -5.43
C PRO A 119 5.32 -5.80 -5.15
N LEU A 120 4.12 -6.28 -4.86
CA LEU A 120 3.82 -7.70 -4.65
C LEU A 120 4.04 -8.53 -5.93
N SER A 121 3.91 -7.88 -7.08
CA SER A 121 4.08 -8.40 -8.44
C SER A 121 5.52 -8.34 -8.96
N MET A 122 6.49 -7.91 -8.14
CA MET A 122 7.89 -7.80 -8.57
C MET A 122 8.42 -9.14 -9.12
N GLY A 123 8.88 -9.14 -10.38
CA GLY A 123 9.36 -10.33 -11.08
C GLY A 123 8.28 -11.24 -11.68
N LEU A 124 6.98 -10.92 -11.48
CA LEU A 124 5.84 -11.69 -11.98
C LEU A 124 5.32 -11.13 -13.31
N LYS A 125 6.12 -11.22 -14.38
CA LYS A 125 5.82 -10.59 -15.69
C LYS A 125 4.45 -10.98 -16.29
N GLY A 126 4.00 -12.21 -16.07
CA GLY A 126 2.67 -12.66 -16.52
C GLY A 126 1.54 -11.89 -15.83
N ILE A 127 1.60 -11.79 -14.50
CA ILE A 127 0.63 -11.02 -13.70
C ILE A 127 0.74 -9.53 -14.03
N GLN A 128 1.94 -8.98 -14.19
CA GLN A 128 2.09 -7.58 -14.58
C GLN A 128 1.43 -7.25 -15.92
N ARG A 129 1.38 -8.21 -16.85
CA ARG A 129 0.64 -8.06 -18.10
C ARG A 129 -0.88 -8.09 -17.87
N GLU A 130 -1.36 -9.04 -17.08
CA GLU A 130 -2.77 -9.13 -16.67
C GLU A 130 -3.25 -7.84 -15.99
N MET A 131 -2.45 -7.28 -15.07
CA MET A 131 -2.74 -5.98 -14.45
C MET A 131 -2.91 -4.86 -15.48
N LEU A 132 -2.06 -4.81 -16.50
CA LEU A 132 -2.16 -3.81 -17.58
C LEU A 132 -3.37 -4.04 -18.47
N ASP A 133 -3.74 -5.30 -18.72
CA ASP A 133 -4.86 -5.64 -19.59
C ASP A 133 -6.20 -5.34 -18.90
N ASP A 134 -6.32 -5.68 -17.61
CA ASP A 134 -7.55 -5.51 -16.82
C ASP A 134 -7.80 -4.07 -16.35
N THR A 135 -6.74 -3.28 -16.14
CA THR A 135 -6.90 -1.90 -15.65
C THR A 135 -7.51 -1.02 -16.75
N PRO A 136 -8.63 -0.31 -16.48
CA PRO A 136 -9.26 0.60 -17.43
C PRO A 136 -8.28 1.61 -18.05
N GLN A 137 -8.48 1.92 -19.35
CA GLN A 137 -7.57 2.80 -20.08
C GLN A 137 -7.43 4.19 -19.43
N GLN A 138 -8.52 4.76 -18.91
CA GLN A 138 -8.48 6.05 -18.24
C GLN A 138 -7.58 6.04 -17.00
N GLU A 139 -7.66 4.98 -16.18
CA GLU A 139 -6.82 4.82 -14.99
C GLU A 139 -5.35 4.60 -15.37
N LYS A 140 -5.08 3.81 -16.42
CA LYS A 140 -3.71 3.65 -16.96
C LYS A 140 -3.11 4.98 -17.39
N MET A 141 -3.88 5.80 -18.12
CA MET A 141 -3.44 7.12 -18.56
C MET A 141 -3.19 8.06 -17.38
N TYR A 142 -4.03 7.98 -16.34
CA TYR A 142 -3.81 8.73 -15.10
C TYR A 142 -2.51 8.30 -14.41
N ILE A 143 -2.26 7.00 -14.23
CA ILE A 143 -1.03 6.50 -13.61
C ILE A 143 0.21 7.01 -14.38
N LEU A 144 0.15 6.99 -15.72
CA LEU A 144 1.24 7.47 -16.58
C LEU A 144 1.50 8.97 -16.44
N SER A 145 0.47 9.79 -16.26
CA SER A 145 0.58 11.26 -16.19
C SER A 145 0.86 11.78 -14.78
N ALA A 146 0.35 11.11 -13.75
CA ALA A 146 0.45 11.53 -12.36
C ALA A 146 1.72 11.00 -11.66
N TYR A 147 2.24 9.83 -12.05
CA TYR A 147 3.31 9.20 -11.27
C TYR A 147 4.61 9.03 -12.06
N PRO A 148 5.77 9.21 -11.41
CA PRO A 148 7.06 8.94 -12.03
C PRO A 148 7.25 7.43 -12.28
N PRO A 149 8.08 7.03 -13.26
CA PRO A 149 8.19 5.64 -13.71
C PRO A 149 8.35 4.58 -12.61
N GLU A 150 9.11 4.90 -11.56
CA GLU A 150 9.39 4.02 -10.43
C GLU A 150 8.18 3.74 -9.52
N GLN A 151 7.17 4.61 -9.53
CA GLN A 151 5.95 4.45 -8.71
C GLN A 151 4.82 3.77 -9.48
N ARG A 152 4.84 3.80 -10.82
CA ARG A 152 3.72 3.33 -11.65
C ARG A 152 3.31 1.89 -11.40
N LEU A 153 4.26 1.00 -11.12
CA LEU A 153 3.94 -0.40 -10.82
C LEU A 153 3.23 -0.55 -9.47
N PHE A 154 3.58 0.26 -8.47
CA PHE A 154 2.92 0.25 -7.17
C PHE A 154 1.45 0.68 -7.31
N GLU A 155 1.21 1.77 -8.04
CA GLU A 155 -0.11 2.32 -8.32
C GLU A 155 -0.97 1.39 -9.17
N LEU A 156 -0.39 0.82 -10.23
CA LEU A 156 -1.06 -0.16 -11.09
C LEU A 156 -1.50 -1.38 -10.29
N GLU A 157 -0.64 -1.90 -9.43
CA GLU A 157 -0.95 -3.03 -8.57
C GLU A 157 -2.06 -2.70 -7.56
N ALA A 158 -1.96 -1.55 -6.88
CA ALA A 158 -2.98 -1.10 -5.93
C ALA A 158 -4.34 -0.93 -6.61
N ARG A 159 -4.36 -0.35 -7.81
CA ARG A 159 -5.57 -0.17 -8.61
C ARG A 159 -6.15 -1.49 -9.08
N TRP A 160 -5.32 -2.38 -9.64
CA TRP A 160 -5.77 -3.69 -10.10
C TRP A 160 -6.35 -4.53 -8.96
N VAL A 161 -5.70 -4.55 -7.79
CA VAL A 161 -6.21 -5.28 -6.62
C VAL A 161 -7.56 -4.71 -6.16
N ALA A 162 -7.68 -3.39 -6.01
CA ALA A 162 -8.91 -2.74 -5.56
C ALA A 162 -10.08 -2.92 -6.55
N ASN A 163 -9.78 -3.10 -7.83
CA ASN A 163 -10.76 -3.19 -8.89
C ASN A 163 -11.23 -4.62 -9.23
N ASN A 164 -10.45 -5.65 -8.88
CA ASN A 164 -10.70 -7.01 -9.39
C ASN A 164 -10.88 -8.07 -8.30
N PHE A 165 -10.56 -7.77 -7.04
CA PHE A 165 -10.60 -8.78 -5.98
C PHE A 165 -11.70 -8.53 -4.96
N GLU A 166 -12.45 -9.60 -4.67
CA GLU A 166 -13.50 -9.60 -3.67
C GLU A 166 -12.97 -9.25 -2.27
N PRO A 167 -13.80 -8.65 -1.39
CA PRO A 167 -13.32 -8.18 -0.10
C PRO A 167 -12.57 -9.17 0.78
N PRO A 168 -13.00 -10.44 0.92
CA PRO A 168 -12.24 -11.43 1.69
C PRO A 168 -10.84 -11.69 1.13
N ALA A 169 -10.66 -11.61 -0.19
CA ALA A 169 -9.40 -11.84 -0.86
C ALA A 169 -8.38 -10.73 -0.52
N VAL A 170 -8.80 -9.47 -0.60
CA VAL A 170 -7.97 -8.30 -0.23
C VAL A 170 -7.61 -8.33 1.26
N ILE A 171 -8.57 -8.64 2.13
CA ILE A 171 -8.32 -8.73 3.58
C ILE A 171 -7.30 -9.83 3.90
N ASN A 172 -7.41 -10.99 3.26
CA ASN A 172 -6.44 -12.06 3.45
C ASN A 172 -5.07 -11.70 2.88
N LEU A 173 -5.01 -11.02 1.73
CA LEU A 173 -3.77 -10.50 1.17
C LEU A 173 -3.07 -9.54 2.13
N LEU A 174 -3.83 -8.66 2.80
CA LEU A 174 -3.29 -7.74 3.81
C LEU A 174 -2.66 -8.51 4.97
N LYS A 175 -3.39 -9.47 5.53
CA LYS A 175 -2.90 -10.33 6.62
C LYS A 175 -1.62 -11.04 6.21
N ASP A 176 -1.64 -11.76 5.09
CA ASP A 176 -0.49 -12.52 4.58
C ASP A 176 0.69 -11.59 4.29
N SER A 177 0.44 -10.36 3.87
CA SER A 177 1.49 -9.40 3.56
C SER A 177 2.20 -8.85 4.80
N CYS A 178 1.44 -8.61 5.86
CA CYS A 178 1.93 -7.93 7.07
C CYS A 178 2.26 -8.86 8.25
N MET A 179 2.02 -10.17 8.12
CA MET A 179 2.47 -11.18 9.09
C MET A 179 3.95 -11.04 9.46
N ALA A 180 4.33 -11.47 10.67
CA ALA A 180 5.73 -11.53 11.10
C ALA A 180 6.59 -12.32 10.10
N ALA A 181 7.81 -11.84 9.82
CA ALA A 181 8.66 -12.35 8.74
C ALA A 181 8.87 -13.88 8.78
N ALA A 182 8.94 -14.48 9.98
CA ALA A 182 9.12 -15.92 10.17
C ALA A 182 7.97 -16.78 9.62
N ASN A 183 6.74 -16.24 9.57
CA ASN A 183 5.53 -16.96 9.17
C ASN A 183 4.94 -16.43 7.86
N ARG A 184 5.64 -15.50 7.22
CA ARG A 184 5.12 -14.73 6.10
C ARG A 184 5.29 -15.51 4.78
N PRO A 185 4.23 -15.73 3.98
CA PRO A 185 4.36 -16.37 2.66
C PRO A 185 5.33 -15.60 1.76
N ALA A 186 6.00 -16.28 0.82
CA ALA A 186 6.87 -15.60 -0.12
C ALA A 186 6.09 -14.55 -0.94
N THR A 187 6.64 -13.35 -1.13
CA THR A 187 5.93 -12.28 -1.87
C THR A 187 5.49 -12.75 -3.26
N ARG A 188 6.38 -13.47 -3.96
CA ARG A 188 6.12 -14.05 -5.29
C ARG A 188 4.98 -15.07 -5.36
N SER A 189 4.48 -15.58 -4.23
CA SER A 189 3.38 -16.54 -4.20
C SER A 189 2.03 -15.90 -3.86
N LEU A 190 1.99 -14.64 -3.42
CA LEU A 190 0.76 -14.00 -2.96
C LEU A 190 -0.28 -13.83 -4.07
N LEU A 191 0.06 -13.05 -5.10
CA LEU A 191 -0.84 -12.78 -6.22
C LEU A 191 -1.20 -14.04 -7.02
N PRO A 192 -0.25 -14.98 -7.31
CA PRO A 192 -0.63 -16.25 -7.92
C PRO A 192 -1.62 -17.07 -7.07
N ALA A 193 -1.44 -17.11 -5.74
CA ALA A 193 -2.35 -17.86 -4.87
C ALA A 193 -3.74 -17.24 -4.83
N LEU A 194 -3.84 -15.91 -4.90
CA LEU A 194 -5.12 -15.21 -5.07
C LEU A 194 -5.81 -15.62 -6.37
N LEU A 195 -5.12 -15.49 -7.51
CA LEU A 195 -5.67 -15.83 -8.83
C LEU A 195 -6.10 -17.31 -8.94
N SER A 196 -5.39 -18.22 -8.28
CA SER A 196 -5.79 -19.64 -8.23
C SER A 196 -7.10 -19.89 -7.46
N LYS A 197 -7.45 -19.02 -6.51
CA LYS A 197 -8.65 -19.15 -5.68
C LYS A 197 -9.88 -18.50 -6.30
N THR A 198 -9.69 -17.60 -7.26
CA THR A 198 -10.78 -16.93 -8.01
C THR A 198 -11.29 -17.75 -9.19
N ASN A 199 -10.61 -18.85 -9.57
CA ASN A 199 -11.02 -19.77 -10.64
C ASN A 199 -11.95 -20.91 -10.12
N LEU A 200 -12.93 -20.58 -9.28
CA LEU A 200 -13.99 -21.51 -8.83
C LEU A 200 -15.37 -21.00 -9.24
#